data_AF-S7RE83-F1
#
_entry.id   AF-S7RE83-F1
#
_cell.length_a   1.000
_cell.length_b   1.000
_cell.length_c   1.000
_cell.angle_alpha   90.00
_cell.angle_beta   90.00
_cell.angle_gamma   90.00
#
_symmetry.space_group_name_H-M   'P 1'
#
loop_
_entity.id
_entity.type
_entity.pdbx_description
1 polymer ?
#
loop_
_entity_poly.entity_id
_entity_poly.type
_entity_poly.pdbx_seq_one_letter_code
_entity_poly.pdbx_strand_id
1 'polypeptide(L)'
;MTCAEGRAELSLSDMENMPYLQAVLKEALRLHPIEFQASHVAEKDTILPLGEPIMSVSGKEIKELHVPKGTEVMFATGCYNR
;
A
#
# COMPACT_ATOMS: atom_id res chain seq x y z
N MET A 1 -21.84 -28.07 29.42
CA MET A 1 -22.47 -27.13 28.47
C MET A 1 -22.79 -25.87 29.23
N THR A 2 -21.86 -24.93 29.32
CA THR A 2 -22.13 -23.60 29.87
C THR A 2 -22.51 -22.69 28.70
N CYS A 3 -23.73 -22.18 28.75
CA CYS A 3 -24.29 -21.23 27.80
C CYS A 3 -23.38 -19.99 27.74
N ALA A 4 -23.04 -19.57 26.52
CA ALA A 4 -22.27 -18.36 26.29
C ALA A 4 -23.05 -17.15 26.81
N GLU A 5 -22.50 -16.47 27.81
CA GLU A 5 -22.99 -15.17 28.26
C GLU A 5 -22.85 -14.18 27.09
N GLY A 6 -23.98 -13.60 26.67
CA GLY A 6 -24.00 -12.57 25.64
C GLY A 6 -23.22 -11.35 26.10
N ARG A 7 -21.99 -11.19 25.60
CA ARG A 7 -21.21 -9.98 25.80
C ARG A 7 -21.86 -8.86 24.97
N ALA A 8 -22.56 -7.96 25.65
CA ALA A 8 -23.42 -6.95 25.02
C ALA A 8 -22.65 -5.81 24.32
N GLU A 9 -21.32 -5.73 24.47
CA GLU A 9 -20.51 -4.69 23.82
C GLU A 9 -19.21 -5.28 23.27
N LEU A 10 -19.02 -5.15 21.96
CA LEU A 10 -17.77 -5.45 21.28
C LEU A 10 -16.85 -4.23 21.42
N SER A 11 -15.67 -4.43 22.00
CA SER A 11 -14.64 -3.40 22.03
C SER A 11 -13.77 -3.45 20.76
N LEU A 12 -13.09 -2.34 20.45
CA LEU A 12 -12.11 -2.31 19.34
C LEU A 12 -11.01 -3.36 19.52
N SER A 13 -10.52 -3.53 20.76
CA SER A 13 -9.52 -4.55 21.07
C SER A 13 -10.02 -5.97 20.80
N ASP A 14 -11.31 -6.25 21.00
CA ASP A 14 -11.85 -7.57 20.66
C ASP A 14 -11.80 -7.80 19.14
N MET A 15 -12.09 -6.78 18.33
CA MET A 15 -12.04 -6.86 16.85
C MET A 15 -10.61 -6.95 16.30
N GLU A 16 -9.67 -6.22 16.90
CA GLU A 16 -8.24 -6.29 16.54
C GLU A 16 -7.65 -7.68 16.81
N ASN A 17 -8.10 -8.34 17.88
CA ASN A 17 -7.68 -9.68 18.25
C ASN A 17 -8.34 -10.81 17.42
N MET A 18 -9.18 -10.50 16.43
CA MET A 18 -9.80 -11.48 15.53
C MET A 18 -8.96 -11.66 14.24
N PRO A 19 -8.08 -12.66 14.15
CA PRO A 19 -7.13 -12.76 13.04
C PRO A 19 -7.80 -12.92 11.67
N TYR A 20 -8.90 -13.68 11.60
CA TYR A 20 -9.64 -13.86 10.35
C TYR A 20 -10.35 -12.59 9.90
N LEU A 21 -10.94 -11.83 10.82
CA LEU A 21 -11.57 -10.55 10.49
C LEU A 21 -10.53 -9.57 9.95
N GLN A 22 -9.36 -9.48 10.60
CA GLN A 22 -8.27 -8.64 10.14
C GLN A 22 -7.76 -9.06 8.75
N ALA A 23 -7.64 -10.36 8.49
CA ALA A 23 -7.24 -10.86 7.18
C ALA A 23 -8.26 -10.51 6.08
N VAL A 24 -9.56 -10.71 6.34
CA VAL A 24 -10.63 -10.38 5.39
C VAL A 24 -10.70 -8.89 5.11
N LEU A 25 -10.60 -8.04 6.14
CA LEU A 25 -10.60 -6.57 5.96
C LEU A 25 -9.40 -6.11 5.11
N LYS A 26 -8.20 -6.63 5.39
CA LYS A 26 -6.99 -6.31 4.62
C LYS A 26 -7.11 -6.78 3.17
N GLU A 27 -7.64 -7.98 2.96
CA GLU A 27 -7.81 -8.55 1.62
C GLU A 27 -8.89 -7.80 0.81
N ALA A 28 -9.97 -7.39 1.46
CA ALA A 28 -10.98 -6.55 0.84
C ALA A 28 -10.40 -5.20 0.38
N LEU A 29 -9.58 -4.55 1.21
CA LEU A 29 -8.91 -3.29 0.85
C LEU A 29 -7.79 -3.48 -0.17
N ARG A 30 -7.14 -4.65 -0.20
CA ARG A 30 -6.15 -5.00 -1.24
C ARG A 30 -6.81 -5.04 -2.62
N LEU A 31 -7.97 -5.68 -2.72
CA LEU A 31 -8.71 -5.83 -3.98
C LEU A 31 -9.53 -4.57 -4.34
N HIS A 32 -10.05 -3.89 -3.34
CA HIS A 32 -10.91 -2.70 -3.46
C HIS A 32 -10.34 -1.54 -2.63
N PRO A 33 -9.19 -0.96 -3.04
CA PRO A 33 -8.63 0.18 -2.33
C PRO A 33 -9.58 1.38 -2.43
N ILE A 34 -9.59 2.20 -1.38
CA ILE A 34 -10.39 3.44 -1.33
C ILE A 34 -9.96 4.39 -2.44
N GLU A 35 -8.65 4.48 -2.67
CA GLU A 35 -8.04 5.27 -3.74
C GLU A 35 -7.35 4.32 -4.72
N PHE A 36 -7.94 4.19 -5.91
CA PHE A 36 -7.41 3.31 -6.95
C PHE A 36 -6.07 3.79 -7.49
N GLN A 37 -5.91 5.11 -7.59
CA GLN A 37 -4.75 5.78 -8.16
C GLN A 37 -4.51 7.09 -7.42
N ALA A 38 -3.28 7.30 -6.99
CA ALA A 38 -2.84 8.54 -6.37
C ALA A 38 -1.73 9.19 -7.22
N SER A 39 -1.56 10.49 -7.07
CA SER A 39 -0.45 11.23 -7.67
C SER A 39 0.24 12.15 -6.67
N HIS A 40 1.54 12.34 -6.89
CA HIS A 40 2.37 13.26 -6.12
C HIS A 40 3.21 14.10 -7.08
N VAL A 41 3.35 15.39 -6.75
CA VAL A 41 4.20 16.31 -7.50
C VAL A 41 5.48 16.56 -6.70
N ALA A 42 6.64 16.37 -7.33
CA ALA A 42 7.93 16.62 -6.70
C ALA A 42 8.09 18.12 -6.37
N GLU A 43 8.09 18.48 -5.08
CA GLU A 43 8.23 19.87 -4.65
C GLU A 43 9.64 20.45 -4.94
N LYS A 44 10.63 19.56 -4.95
CA LYS A 44 12.03 19.86 -5.21
C LYS A 44 12.66 18.74 -6.03
N ASP A 45 13.81 19.05 -6.60
CA ASP A 45 14.67 18.07 -7.24
C ASP A 45 15.04 16.96 -6.26
N THR A 46 14.77 15.71 -6.63
CA THR A 46 14.98 14.56 -5.74
C THR A 46 15.53 13.35 -6.48
N ILE A 47 16.22 12.48 -5.76
CA ILE A 47 16.69 11.20 -6.25
C ILE A 47 15.81 10.12 -5.62
N LEU A 48 15.15 9.32 -6.46
CA LEU A 48 14.33 8.19 -6.05
C LEU A 48 15.18 6.91 -6.14
N PRO A 49 15.52 6.26 -5.00
CA PRO A 49 16.18 4.97 -5.03
C PRO A 49 15.19 3.89 -5.50
N LEU A 50 15.66 3.00 -6.38
CA LEU A 50 14.89 1.85 -6.83
C LEU A 50 15.08 0.70 -5.83
N GLY A 51 13.99 -0.01 -5.52
CA GLY A 51 14.05 -1.20 -4.65
C GLY A 51 14.86 -2.32 -5.29
N GLU A 52 14.71 -2.50 -6.61
CA GLU A 52 15.51 -3.40 -7.42
C GLU A 52 16.15 -2.62 -8.58
N PRO A 53 17.44 -2.85 -8.89
CA PRO A 53 18.10 -2.21 -10.02
C PRO A 53 17.47 -2.60 -11.36
N ILE A 54 17.37 -1.64 -12.27
CA ILE A 54 16.87 -1.88 -13.63
C ILE A 54 17.99 -1.74 -14.66
N MET A 55 17.90 -2.49 -15.75
CA MET A 55 18.85 -2.39 -16.86
C MET A 55 18.34 -1.39 -17.89
N SER A 56 19.15 -0.37 -18.18
CA SER A 56 18.90 0.56 -19.27
C SER A 56 19.06 -0.13 -20.64
N VAL A 57 18.43 0.45 -21.67
CA VAL A 57 18.66 0.08 -23.08
C VAL A 57 20.13 0.17 -23.49
N SER A 58 20.92 0.99 -22.77
CA SER A 58 22.37 1.12 -22.97
C SER A 58 23.20 0.04 -22.25
N GLY A 59 22.57 -0.91 -21.57
CA GLY A 59 23.24 -1.94 -20.77
C GLY A 59 23.79 -1.45 -19.43
N LYS A 60 23.49 -0.21 -19.03
CA LYS A 60 23.88 0.35 -17.73
C LYS A 60 22.85 -0.01 -16.65
N GLU A 61 23.33 -0.49 -15.52
CA GLU A 61 22.52 -0.70 -14.32
C GLU A 61 22.13 0.66 -13.70
N ILE A 62 20.85 0.87 -13.46
CA ILE A 62 20.28 2.06 -12.82
C ILE A 62 19.71 1.64 -11.46
N LYS A 63 20.22 2.27 -10.40
CA LYS A 63 19.76 2.07 -9.01
C LYS A 63 18.97 3.24 -8.47
N GLU A 64 19.10 4.40 -9.12
CA GLU A 64 18.56 5.66 -8.66
C GLU A 64 18.02 6.43 -9.86
N LEU A 65 16.82 7.01 -9.70
CA LEU A 65 16.16 7.82 -10.72
C LEU A 65 16.13 9.27 -10.27
N HIS A 66 16.59 10.17 -11.14
CA HIS A 66 16.47 11.60 -10.91
C HIS A 66 15.05 12.07 -11.24
N VAL A 67 14.38 12.72 -10.29
CA VAL A 67 13.02 13.26 -10.42
C VAL A 67 13.07 14.77 -10.22
N PRO A 68 13.00 15.55 -11.31
CA PRO A 68 13.02 17.01 -11.24
C PRO A 68 11.82 17.60 -10.50
N LYS A 69 12.01 18.80 -9.93
CA LYS A 69 10.91 19.60 -9.37
C LYS A 69 9.79 19.76 -10.40
N GLY A 70 8.55 19.55 -9.96
CA GLY A 70 7.34 19.67 -10.77
C GLY A 70 6.93 18.39 -11.50
N THR A 71 7.74 17.32 -11.43
CA THR A 71 7.37 16.02 -12.00
C THR A 71 6.19 15.43 -11.23
N GLU A 72 5.10 15.11 -11.93
CA GLU A 72 4.00 14.34 -11.38
C GLU A 72 4.30 12.84 -11.50
N VAL A 73 4.25 12.14 -10.36
CA VAL A 73 4.41 10.69 -10.26
C VAL A 73 3.06 10.11 -9.89
N MET A 74 2.56 9.21 -10.73
CA MET A 74 1.29 8.55 -10.57
C MET A 74 1.50 7.07 -10.28
N PHE A 75 0.78 6.53 -9.30
CA PHE A 75 0.84 5.11 -8.97
C PHE A 75 -0.57 4.56 -8.76
N ALA A 76 -0.81 3.40 -9.37
CA ALA A 76 -2.10 2.72 -9.33
C ALA A 76 -2.07 1.64 -8.24
N THR A 77 -2.51 2.00 -7.03
CA THR A 77 -2.63 1.10 -5.88
C THR A 77 -3.43 -0.16 -6.23
N GLY A 78 -4.52 -0.01 -6.98
CA GLY A 78 -5.39 -1.13 -7.36
C GLY A 78 -4.81 -2.07 -8.41
N CYS A 79 -3.73 -1.69 -9.10
CA CYS A 79 -3.02 -2.54 -10.04
C CYS A 79 -1.79 -3.19 -9.39
N TYR A 80 -1.11 -2.48 -8.49
CA TYR A 80 0.12 -2.97 -7.85
C TYR A 80 -0.15 -4.09 -6.85
N ASN A 81 -1.22 -3.97 -6.07
CA ASN A 81 -1.52 -4.89 -4.98
C ASN A 81 -2.37 -6.09 -5.41
N ARG A 82 -2.47 -6.45 -6.69
CA ARG A 82 -3.35 -7.50 -7.22
C ARG A 82 -2.80 -8.92 -7.14
#